data_AF-A0A8J6BAJ3-F1
#
_entry.id   AF-A0A8J6BAJ3-F1
#
_cell.length_a   1.000
_cell.length_b   1.000
_cell.length_c   1.000
_cell.angle_alpha   90.00
_cell.angle_beta   90.00
_cell.angle_gamma   90.00
#
_symmetry.space_group_name_H-M   'P 1'
#
loop_
_entity.id
_entity.type
_entity.pdbx_description
1 polymer ?
#
loop_
_entity_poly.entity_id
_entity_poly.type
_entity_poly.pdbx_seq_one_letter_code
_entity_poly.pdbx_strand_id
1 'polypeptide(L)'
;GSGRGSSPKHQWKTILYLCSDTFRLQLGRLLTHLLSPSHPTENRKKVLQIVNEPRHQDILTDCLSPGLQHGPKMALYLFELMYNHKDDLTKEDQTMGALLMSALKESGYKCIPPNAPLKTDLLKASQEEQKKYEKEELANKGAWKKTVVNNQQK
;
A
#
# COMPACT_ATOMS: atom_id res chain seq x y z
N GLY A 1 37.14 28.29 11.90
CA GLY A 1 36.07 28.15 10.89
C GLY A 1 34.75 28.03 11.61
N SER A 2 33.84 28.97 11.41
CA SER A 2 32.53 28.97 12.09
C SER A 2 31.66 27.82 11.60
N GLY A 3 31.39 26.88 12.50
CA GLY A 3 30.42 25.82 12.27
C GLY A 3 29.04 26.42 12.05
N ARG A 4 28.51 26.25 10.84
CA ARG A 4 27.09 26.49 10.51
C ARG A 4 26.26 25.39 11.17
N GLY A 5 26.14 25.40 12.50
CA GLY A 5 25.19 24.58 13.22
C GLY A 5 23.79 25.12 13.00
N SER A 6 22.94 24.39 12.29
CA SER A 6 21.51 24.73 12.14
C SER A 6 20.88 24.97 13.52
N SER A 7 20.11 26.04 13.70
CA SER A 7 19.51 26.33 15.01
C SER A 7 18.67 25.13 15.51
N PRO A 8 18.59 24.89 16.84
CA PRO A 8 17.84 23.76 17.39
C PRO A 8 16.39 23.67 16.88
N LYS A 9 15.75 24.81 16.58
CA LYS A 9 14.41 24.86 15.99
C LYS A 9 14.35 24.29 14.57
N HIS A 10 15.40 24.48 13.77
CA HIS A 10 15.50 23.86 12.44
C HIS A 10 15.70 22.35 12.54
N GLN A 11 16.48 21.87 13.52
CA GLN A 11 16.67 20.43 13.73
C GLN A 11 15.37 19.72 14.11
N TRP A 12 14.56 20.31 15.01
CA TRP A 12 13.24 19.76 15.35
C TRP A 12 12.28 19.71 14.16
N LYS A 13 12.25 20.75 13.33
CA LYS A 13 11.46 20.73 12.09
C LYS A 13 11.89 19.61 11.15
N THR A 14 13.19 19.40 10.99
CA THR A 14 13.73 18.30 10.19
C THR A 14 13.34 16.93 10.76
N ILE A 15 13.46 16.73 12.07
CA ILE A 15 13.09 15.47 12.73
C ILE A 15 11.60 15.18 12.52
N LEU A 16 10.73 16.15 12.78
CA LEU A 16 9.28 15.99 12.60
C LEU A 16 8.92 15.65 11.15
N TYR A 17 9.59 16.30 10.19
CA TYR A 17 9.43 15.98 8.76
C TYR A 17 9.82 14.53 8.46
N LEU A 18 10.99 14.08 8.92
CA LEU A 18 11.47 12.71 8.69
C LEU A 18 10.57 11.66 9.36
N CYS A 19 10.06 11.95 10.56
CA CYS A 19 9.08 11.08 11.24
C CYS A 19 7.78 10.98 10.44
N SER A 20 7.26 12.11 9.97
CA SER A 20 6.06 12.14 9.13
C SER A 20 6.26 11.35 7.84
N ASP A 21 7.40 11.53 7.18
CA ASP A 21 7.75 10.82 5.94
C ASP A 21 7.84 9.31 6.17
N THR A 22 8.53 8.90 7.25
CA THR A 22 8.66 7.49 7.63
C THR A 22 7.30 6.88 7.97
N PHE A 23 6.46 7.59 8.73
CA PHE A 23 5.14 7.10 9.09
C PHE A 23 4.27 6.87 7.85
N ARG A 24 4.21 7.85 6.94
CA ARG A 24 3.48 7.74 5.67
C ARG A 24 3.95 6.53 4.86
N LEU A 25 5.27 6.35 4.76
CA LEU A 25 5.88 5.21 4.08
C LEU A 25 5.46 3.87 4.71
N GLN A 26 5.52 3.74 6.03
CA GLN A 26 5.17 2.48 6.70
C GLN A 26 3.67 2.21 6.64
N LEU A 27 2.83 3.24 6.71
CA LEU A 27 1.38 3.10 6.59
C LEU A 27 1.01 2.58 5.21
N GLY A 28 1.55 3.16 4.13
CA GLY A 28 1.32 2.68 2.77
C GLY A 28 1.74 1.20 2.60
N ARG A 29 2.92 0.84 3.12
CA ARG A 29 3.40 -0.55 3.14
C ARG A 29 2.45 -1.50 3.86
N LEU A 30 1.98 -1.10 5.05
CA LEU A 30 1.08 -1.90 5.86
C LEU A 30 -0.25 -2.14 5.16
N LEU A 31 -0.87 -1.09 4.61
CA LEU A 31 -2.14 -1.20 3.90
C LEU A 31 -2.03 -2.13 2.69
N THR A 32 -0.98 -1.98 1.88
CA THR A 32 -0.72 -2.88 0.75
C THR A 32 -0.47 -4.31 1.21
N HIS A 33 0.27 -4.51 2.30
CA HIS A 33 0.55 -5.84 2.84
C HIS A 33 -0.73 -6.53 3.31
N LEU A 34 -1.55 -5.86 4.10
CA LEU A 34 -2.82 -6.39 4.63
C LEU A 34 -3.82 -6.72 3.52
N LEU A 35 -3.79 -6.00 2.41
CA LEU A 35 -4.67 -6.25 1.26
C LEU A 35 -4.17 -7.41 0.36
N SER A 36 -2.94 -7.87 0.55
CA SER A 36 -2.32 -8.94 -0.25
C SER A 36 -3.14 -10.23 -0.26
N PRO A 37 -3.20 -10.97 -1.39
CA PRO A 37 -3.77 -12.32 -1.47
C PRO A 37 -3.15 -13.34 -0.50
N SER A 38 -1.96 -13.04 0.06
CA SER A 38 -1.35 -13.88 1.11
C SER A 38 -2.12 -13.86 2.44
N HIS A 39 -3.11 -12.97 2.60
CA HIS A 39 -3.94 -12.87 3.79
C HIS A 39 -5.36 -13.39 3.54
N PRO A 40 -6.03 -13.93 4.58
CA PRO A 40 -7.45 -14.29 4.49
C PRO A 40 -8.34 -13.09 4.15
N THR A 41 -9.42 -13.31 3.41
CA THR A 41 -10.39 -12.28 2.99
C THR A 41 -10.85 -11.39 4.15
N GLU A 42 -11.12 -11.97 5.33
CA GLU A 42 -11.53 -11.21 6.53
C GLU A 42 -10.51 -10.18 6.99
N ASN A 43 -9.21 -10.44 6.82
CA ASN A 43 -8.18 -9.44 7.14
C ASN A 43 -8.07 -8.39 6.03
N ARG A 44 -8.25 -8.79 4.77
CA ARG A 44 -8.21 -7.89 3.62
C ARG A 44 -9.35 -6.86 3.67
N LYS A 45 -10.54 -7.26 4.13
CA LYS A 45 -11.71 -6.37 4.33
C LYS A 45 -11.43 -5.21 5.28
N LYS A 46 -10.60 -5.40 6.30
CA LYS A 46 -10.25 -4.34 7.27
C LYS A 46 -9.59 -3.14 6.59
N VAL A 47 -8.86 -3.35 5.51
CA VAL A 47 -8.23 -2.26 4.74
C VAL A 47 -9.27 -1.35 4.10
N LEU A 48 -10.45 -1.89 3.74
CA LEU A 48 -11.53 -1.12 3.12
C LEU A 48 -12.06 -0.03 4.06
N GLN A 49 -11.98 -0.24 5.38
CA GLN A 49 -12.44 0.72 6.39
C GLN A 49 -11.68 2.05 6.35
N ILE A 50 -10.52 2.13 5.68
CA ILE A 50 -9.79 3.38 5.52
C ILE A 50 -10.64 4.49 4.87
N VAL A 51 -11.62 4.12 4.04
CA VAL A 51 -12.50 5.10 3.38
C VAL A 51 -13.44 5.81 4.35
N ASN A 52 -13.64 5.26 5.55
CA ASN A 52 -14.44 5.88 6.61
C ASN A 52 -13.66 6.98 7.34
N GLU A 53 -12.35 7.10 7.12
CA GLU A 53 -11.55 8.18 7.69
C GLU A 53 -11.90 9.51 6.97
N PRO A 54 -12.17 10.60 7.71
CA PRO A 54 -12.59 11.88 7.13
C PRO A 54 -11.62 12.46 6.09
N ARG A 55 -10.34 12.09 6.15
CA ARG A 55 -9.28 12.54 5.23
C ARG A 55 -8.61 11.38 4.50
N HIS A 56 -9.35 10.30 4.23
CA HIS A 56 -8.81 9.12 3.57
C HIS A 56 -8.08 9.44 2.25
N GLN A 57 -8.59 10.39 1.46
CA GLN A 57 -7.96 10.80 0.20
C GLN A 57 -6.57 11.38 0.40
N ASP A 58 -6.41 12.32 1.34
CA ASP A 58 -5.12 12.92 1.68
C ASP A 58 -4.16 11.87 2.24
N ILE A 59 -4.67 11.00 3.14
CA ILE A 59 -3.89 9.91 3.74
C ILE A 59 -3.37 8.97 2.65
N LEU A 60 -4.23 8.53 1.73
CA LEU A 60 -3.85 7.62 0.65
C LEU A 60 -2.87 8.27 -0.33
N THR A 61 -3.11 9.53 -0.69
CA THR A 61 -2.21 10.29 -1.58
C THR A 61 -0.81 10.42 -0.96
N ASP A 62 -0.74 10.78 0.33
CA ASP A 62 0.53 10.92 1.06
C ASP A 62 1.26 9.58 1.23
N CYS A 63 0.52 8.51 1.58
CA CYS A 63 1.12 7.23 1.95
C CYS A 63 1.49 6.34 0.77
N LEU A 64 0.86 6.55 -0.40
CA LEU A 64 1.09 5.75 -1.60
C LEU A 64 2.05 6.42 -2.59
N SER A 65 2.54 7.63 -2.27
CA SER A 65 3.27 8.53 -3.17
C SER A 65 4.24 7.86 -4.16
N PRO A 66 4.41 8.41 -5.39
CA PRO A 66 4.97 7.70 -6.56
C PRO A 66 6.37 7.07 -6.40
N GLY A 67 7.17 7.50 -5.41
CA GLY A 67 8.45 6.87 -5.08
C GLY A 67 8.31 5.47 -4.48
N LEU A 68 7.09 5.07 -4.13
CA LEU A 68 6.76 3.85 -3.42
C LEU A 68 5.91 2.96 -4.32
N GLN A 69 6.44 1.80 -4.69
CA GLN A 69 5.78 0.78 -5.53
C GLN A 69 4.51 0.16 -4.86
N HIS A 70 3.89 0.84 -3.89
CA HIS A 70 2.75 0.36 -3.10
C HIS A 70 1.42 0.73 -3.73
N GLY A 71 1.29 1.91 -4.33
CA GLY A 71 0.05 2.36 -4.97
C GLY A 71 -0.43 1.42 -6.09
N PRO A 72 0.41 1.08 -7.09
CA PRO A 72 0.05 0.09 -8.11
C PRO A 72 -0.31 -1.28 -7.52
N LYS A 73 0.44 -1.76 -6.51
CA LYS A 73 0.17 -3.03 -5.83
C LYS A 73 -1.18 -3.02 -5.11
N MET A 74 -1.48 -1.95 -4.39
CA MET A 74 -2.73 -1.81 -3.67
C MET A 74 -3.92 -1.80 -4.65
N ALA A 75 -3.81 -1.09 -5.77
CA ALA A 75 -4.82 -1.10 -6.82
C ALA A 75 -5.04 -2.50 -7.41
N LEU A 76 -3.96 -3.26 -7.62
CA LEU A 76 -3.99 -4.63 -8.12
C LEU A 76 -4.72 -5.57 -7.14
N TYR A 77 -4.31 -5.56 -5.87
CA TYR A 77 -4.85 -6.44 -4.84
C TYR A 77 -6.31 -6.11 -4.53
N LEU A 78 -6.67 -4.83 -4.63
CA LEU A 78 -8.06 -4.39 -4.47
C LEU A 78 -8.92 -4.87 -5.63
N PHE A 79 -8.44 -4.75 -6.86
CA PHE A 79 -9.16 -5.28 -8.03
C PHE A 79 -9.38 -6.79 -7.92
N GLU A 80 -8.33 -7.52 -7.55
CA GLU A 80 -8.39 -8.96 -7.31
C GLU A 80 -9.43 -9.33 -6.25
N LEU A 81 -9.43 -8.65 -5.09
CA LEU A 81 -10.42 -8.85 -4.02
C LEU A 81 -11.85 -8.59 -4.51
N MET A 82 -12.05 -7.46 -5.21
CA MET A 82 -13.36 -7.02 -5.68
C MET A 82 -13.92 -7.88 -6.82
N TYR A 83 -13.06 -8.60 -7.53
CA TYR A 83 -13.46 -9.40 -8.69
C TYR A 83 -13.49 -10.90 -8.37
N ASN A 84 -12.40 -11.48 -7.87
CA ASN A 84 -12.29 -12.92 -7.63
C ASN A 84 -13.00 -13.37 -6.35
N HIS A 85 -13.11 -12.48 -5.36
CA HIS A 85 -13.68 -12.78 -4.04
C HIS A 85 -14.99 -12.02 -3.79
N LYS A 86 -15.65 -11.54 -4.86
CA LYS A 86 -16.86 -10.73 -4.75
C LYS A 86 -17.97 -11.39 -3.93
N ASP A 87 -18.11 -12.71 -4.06
CA ASP A 87 -19.13 -13.49 -3.35
C ASP A 87 -18.88 -13.58 -1.84
N ASP A 88 -17.62 -13.37 -1.41
CA ASP A 88 -17.23 -13.31 0.00
C ASP A 88 -17.44 -11.91 0.61
N LEU A 89 -17.81 -10.90 -0.19
CA LEU A 89 -17.94 -9.50 0.21
C LEU A 89 -19.40 -9.12 0.47
N THR A 90 -19.66 -8.48 1.61
CA THR A 90 -20.96 -7.88 1.88
C THR A 90 -21.23 -6.68 0.95
N LYS A 91 -22.48 -6.21 0.89
CA LYS A 91 -22.81 -4.99 0.12
C LYS A 91 -22.04 -3.76 0.62
N GLU A 92 -21.79 -3.70 1.92
CA GLU A 92 -21.01 -2.64 2.55
C GLU A 92 -19.55 -2.73 2.12
N ASP A 93 -18.94 -3.93 2.19
CA ASP A 93 -17.57 -4.18 1.71
C ASP A 93 -17.42 -3.78 0.24
N GLN A 94 -18.38 -4.15 -0.60
CA GLN A 94 -18.35 -3.79 -2.03
C GLN A 94 -18.43 -2.27 -2.23
N THR A 95 -19.22 -1.57 -1.42
CA THR A 95 -19.33 -0.10 -1.46
C THR A 95 -18.02 0.55 -1.04
N MET A 96 -17.45 0.11 0.09
CA MET A 96 -16.15 0.61 0.56
C MET A 96 -15.02 0.31 -0.43
N GLY A 97 -15.02 -0.88 -1.03
CA GLY A 97 -14.06 -1.25 -2.06
C GLY A 97 -14.15 -0.36 -3.30
N ALA A 98 -15.36 -0.04 -3.77
CA ALA A 98 -15.56 0.88 -4.88
C ALA A 98 -15.11 2.32 -4.56
N LEU A 99 -15.35 2.79 -3.33
CA LEU A 99 -14.85 4.08 -2.85
C LEU A 99 -13.32 4.08 -2.82
N LEU A 100 -12.71 3.00 -2.31
CA LEU A 100 -11.25 2.87 -2.25
C LEU A 100 -10.62 2.82 -3.65
N MET A 101 -11.23 2.14 -4.61
CA MET A 101 -10.79 2.17 -6.01
C MET A 101 -10.87 3.57 -6.61
N SER A 102 -11.91 4.34 -6.26
CA SER A 102 -12.06 5.73 -6.70
C SER A 102 -10.98 6.62 -6.08
N ALA A 103 -10.71 6.47 -4.79
CA ALA A 103 -9.67 7.20 -4.09
C ALA A 103 -8.25 6.92 -4.64
N LEU A 104 -7.96 5.66 -4.98
CA LEU A 104 -6.72 5.26 -5.64
C LEU A 104 -6.59 5.88 -7.04
N LYS A 105 -7.69 5.96 -7.78
CA LYS A 105 -7.72 6.63 -9.10
C LYS A 105 -7.45 8.12 -8.99
N GLU A 106 -8.07 8.79 -8.02
CA GLU A 106 -7.84 10.20 -7.72
C GLU A 106 -6.40 10.46 -7.24
N SER A 107 -5.78 9.49 -6.57
CA SER A 107 -4.36 9.50 -6.20
C SER A 107 -3.41 9.25 -7.38
N GLY A 108 -3.92 9.07 -8.60
CA GLY A 108 -3.13 8.89 -9.83
C GLY A 108 -2.79 7.43 -10.17
N TYR A 109 -3.33 6.44 -9.46
CA TYR A 109 -3.09 5.02 -9.76
C TYR A 109 -4.13 4.50 -10.76
N LYS A 110 -3.67 3.69 -11.72
CA LYS A 110 -4.56 3.06 -12.70
C LYS A 110 -5.35 1.95 -12.01
N CYS A 111 -6.66 2.12 -11.86
CA CYS A 111 -7.57 1.08 -11.39
C CYS A 111 -8.33 0.45 -12.57
N ILE A 112 -8.43 -0.88 -12.57
CA ILE A 112 -9.25 -1.61 -13.55
C ILE A 112 -10.71 -1.59 -13.05
N PRO A 113 -11.70 -1.19 -13.86
CA PRO A 113 -13.10 -1.18 -13.43
C PRO A 113 -13.58 -2.61 -13.09
N PRO A 114 -14.31 -2.83 -11.99
CA PRO A 114 -14.85 -4.14 -11.63
C PRO A 114 -15.79 -4.76 -12.68
N ASN A 115 -16.42 -3.91 -13.52
CA ASN A 115 -17.42 -4.31 -14.52
C ASN A 115 -16.88 -4.36 -15.95
N ALA A 116 -15.57 -4.16 -16.17
CA ALA A 116 -15.00 -4.24 -17.51
C ALA A 116 -15.03 -5.70 -18.00
N PRO A 117 -15.35 -5.98 -19.28
CA PRO A 117 -15.18 -7.32 -19.84
C PRO A 117 -13.67 -7.64 -19.81
N LEU A 118 -13.25 -8.46 -18.84
CA LEU A 118 -11.85 -8.81 -18.70
C LEU A 118 -11.41 -9.59 -19.93
N LYS A 119 -10.58 -8.97 -20.77
CA LYS A 119 -9.70 -9.74 -21.65
C LYS A 119 -8.80 -10.56 -20.73
N THR A 120 -8.85 -11.87 -20.86
CA THR A 120 -8.07 -12.87 -20.11
C THR A 120 -6.60 -12.49 -19.95
N ASP A 121 -6.06 -11.73 -20.91
CA ASP A 121 -4.68 -11.22 -20.92
C ASP A 121 -4.40 -10.20 -19.81
N LEU A 122 -5.35 -9.35 -19.42
CA LEU A 122 -5.20 -8.40 -18.31
C LEU A 122 -5.19 -9.11 -16.95
N LEU A 123 -6.00 -10.17 -16.80
CA LEU A 123 -5.99 -11.00 -15.61
C LEU A 123 -4.65 -11.74 -15.48
N LYS A 124 -4.13 -12.29 -16.58
CA LYS A 124 -2.81 -12.93 -16.63
C LYS A 124 -1.70 -11.93 -16.30
N ALA A 125 -1.72 -10.74 -16.90
CA ALA A 125 -0.75 -9.69 -16.60
C ALA A 125 -0.80 -9.29 -15.11
N SER A 126 -2.00 -9.13 -14.56
CA SER A 126 -2.21 -8.85 -13.13
C SER A 126 -1.68 -9.97 -12.23
N GLN A 127 -1.94 -11.23 -12.57
CA GLN A 127 -1.43 -12.40 -11.82
C GLN A 127 0.09 -12.58 -11.97
N GLU A 128 0.68 -12.22 -13.10
CA GLU A 128 2.13 -12.24 -13.29
C GLU A 128 2.82 -11.13 -12.50
N GLU A 129 2.26 -9.93 -12.50
CA GLU A 129 2.71 -8.81 -11.69
C GLU A 129 2.62 -9.15 -10.19
N GLN A 130 1.52 -9.76 -9.77
CA GLN A 130 1.32 -10.31 -8.43
C GLN A 130 2.47 -11.26 -8.02
N LYS A 131 2.71 -12.30 -8.84
CA LYS A 131 3.74 -13.31 -8.58
C LYS A 131 5.15 -12.71 -8.54
N LYS A 132 5.41 -11.70 -9.39
CA LYS A 132 6.68 -10.96 -9.37
C LYS A 132 6.86 -10.24 -8.03
N TYR A 133 5.83 -9.56 -7.56
CA TYR A 133 5.91 -8.81 -6.31
C TYR A 133 6.01 -9.70 -5.07
N GLU A 134 5.35 -10.85 -5.06
CA GLU A 134 5.48 -11.83 -3.96
C GLU A 134 6.92 -12.34 -3.84
N LYS A 135 7.59 -12.59 -4.97
CA LYS A 135 9.00 -12.98 -4.98
C LYS A 135 9.91 -11.87 -4.43
N GLU A 136 9.66 -10.61 -4.82
CA GLU A 136 10.40 -9.46 -4.30
C GLU A 136 10.20 -9.27 -2.78
N GLU A 137 8.99 -9.47 -2.27
CA GLU A 137 8.68 -9.38 -0.83
C GLU A 137 9.40 -10.47 -0.03
N LEU A 138 9.35 -11.72 -0.49
CA LEU A 138 10.02 -12.83 0.16
C LEU A 138 11.55 -12.62 0.20
N ALA A 139 12.13 -12.14 -0.91
CA ALA A 139 13.54 -11.79 -0.98
C ALA A 139 13.90 -10.67 0.01
N ASN A 140 13.08 -9.61 0.06
CA ASN A 140 13.30 -8.49 0.96
C ASN A 140 13.18 -8.90 2.45
N LYS A 141 12.21 -9.75 2.78
CA LYS A 141 12.07 -10.34 4.12
C LYS A 141 13.28 -11.19 4.50
N GLY A 142 13.81 -11.97 3.56
CA GLY A 142 15.05 -12.73 3.74
C GLY A 142 16.27 -11.84 3.99
N ALA A 143 16.42 -10.76 3.22
CA ALA A 143 17.50 -9.80 3.40
C ALA A 143 17.42 -9.10 4.76
N TRP A 144 16.23 -8.64 5.17
CA TRP A 144 16.02 -7.99 6.47
C TRP A 144 16.38 -8.91 7.64
N LYS A 145 15.96 -10.18 7.60
CA LYS A 145 16.32 -11.16 8.65
C LYS A 145 17.84 -11.30 8.81
N LYS A 146 18.59 -11.34 7.69
CA LYS A 146 20.06 -11.39 7.73
C LYS A 146 20.66 -10.13 8.34
N THR A 147 20.14 -8.95 8.00
CA THR A 147 20.58 -7.68 8.58
C THR A 147 20.35 -7.63 10.09
N VAL A 148 19.18 -8.09 10.57
CA VAL A 148 18.87 -8.14 12.00
C VAL A 148 19.83 -9.06 12.74
N VAL A 149 20.08 -10.27 12.24
CA VAL A 149 21.03 -11.23 12.83
C VAL A 149 22.43 -10.64 12.92
N ASN A 150 22.91 -10.01 11.84
CA ASN A 150 24.23 -9.38 11.82
C ASN A 150 24.36 -8.22 12.82
N ASN A 151 23.28 -7.47 13.06
CA ASN A 151 23.28 -6.37 14.02
C ASN A 151 23.20 -6.84 15.49
N GLN A 152 22.69 -8.06 15.74
CA GLN A 152 22.65 -8.66 17.08
C GLN A 152 23.94 -9.37 17.47
N GLN A 153 24.77 -9.75 16.48
CA GLN A 153 26.08 -10.37 16.68
C GLN A 153 27.24 -9.36 16.79
N LYS A 154 26.95 -8.07 16.66
CA LYS A 154 27.88 -6.95 16.92
C LYS A 154 27.62 -6.38 18.30
#